data_AF-A0A1Q3GKJ3-F1
#
_entry.id   AF-A0A1Q3GKJ3-F1
#
_cell.length_a   1.000
_cell.length_b   1.000
_cell.length_c   1.000
_cell.angle_alpha   90.00
_cell.angle_beta   90.00
_cell.angle_gamma   90.00
#
_symmetry.space_group_name_H-M   'P 1'
#
loop_
_entity.id
_entity.type
_entity.pdbx_description
1 polymer ?
#
loop_
_entity_poly.entity_id
_entity_poly.type
_entity_poly.pdbx_seq_one_letter_code
_entity_poly.pdbx_strand_id
1 'polypeptide(L)'
;MEFEDFYKQYAEVENVSTLTDIVLEAFSESLSPAIYEQYDVVSIVLNFLSDHEDSKKYQQIEAFYQVLMEHNQTLFLETKDYFVEALVKYYCFQGNRDKVLSYLQDLLSFGYQNYDIMLLTLYHALFYGYTETVDELIEHLFVKVQNDENLMEGATVDFTLFKFSIELEKLYKEQGQSADKLDWQPFREKMAKYDFDLVEEFRQVVDRGLVYKGDNVREDLLNTFPENKQAILGTLQLVFMKYIHQQGCSFVVSAMTWNSLLEYWVDNKAKNWETFFQFEQERFTDFLRDKGGVVMDYRHMMANILWGSAYVVEFLRAIHVFDEALYQAQTQQIEAVKQNFREAYNVDLWQYSFVLNCTTPTSELAAAQEQEKVLFADAFQLTKEEQGDVLFGNIKDFGLNKPTNLFADSGFDLPPLKPSKPTRRTHSYKRNERVTVRYNDGTVKENVKFKTIQDDFELGECEMV
;
A
#
# COMPACT_ATOMS: atom_id res chain seq x y z
N MET A 1 22.05 9.22 33.50
CA MET A 1 21.89 10.69 33.34
C MET A 1 20.50 11.12 33.82
N GLU A 2 20.29 12.34 34.33
CA GLU A 2 18.92 12.86 34.57
C GLU A 2 18.25 13.23 33.24
N PHE A 3 16.95 12.95 33.08
CA PHE A 3 16.26 13.14 31.80
C PHE A 3 16.21 14.61 31.35
N GLU A 4 16.16 15.57 32.29
CA GLU A 4 16.23 17.00 31.99
C GLU A 4 17.55 17.40 31.31
N ASP A 5 18.66 16.82 31.76
CA ASP A 5 19.99 17.09 31.21
C ASP A 5 20.16 16.46 29.82
N PHE A 6 19.56 15.30 29.59
CA PHE A 6 19.43 14.72 28.27
C PHE A 6 18.61 15.63 27.34
N TYR A 7 17.43 16.08 27.78
CA TYR A 7 16.52 16.86 26.94
C TYR A 7 17.14 18.19 26.50
N LYS A 8 17.93 18.84 27.36
CA LYS A 8 18.69 20.05 27.00
C LYS A 8 19.66 19.79 25.85
N GLN A 9 20.41 18.68 25.90
CA GLN A 9 21.35 18.32 24.83
C GLN A 9 20.60 17.98 23.53
N TYR A 10 19.50 17.24 23.64
CA TYR A 10 18.64 16.93 22.50
C TYR A 10 18.09 18.20 21.83
N ALA A 11 17.66 19.18 22.61
CA ALA A 11 17.11 20.44 22.09
C ALA A 11 18.17 21.34 21.40
N GLU A 12 19.46 21.07 21.58
CA GLU A 12 20.56 21.84 20.99
C GLU A 12 21.08 21.26 19.66
N VAL A 13 20.66 20.05 19.27
CA VAL A 13 21.14 19.40 18.04
C VAL A 13 20.10 19.45 16.93
N GLU A 14 20.58 19.65 15.69
CA GLU A 14 19.75 19.52 14.49
C GLU A 14 19.63 18.06 14.02
N ASN A 15 20.56 17.18 14.42
CA ASN A 15 20.60 15.77 14.02
C ASN A 15 20.87 14.88 15.24
N VAL A 16 19.85 14.12 15.64
CA VAL A 16 19.83 13.21 16.79
C VAL A 16 20.76 12.03 16.60
N SER A 17 21.16 11.67 15.38
CA SER A 17 22.12 10.60 15.12
C SER A 17 23.55 10.89 15.60
N THR A 18 23.79 12.11 16.09
CA THR A 18 25.02 12.48 16.80
C THR A 18 24.98 12.19 18.30
N LEU A 19 23.78 11.94 18.85
CA LEU A 19 23.52 11.69 20.27
C LEU A 19 23.12 10.24 20.56
N THR A 20 23.44 9.29 19.66
CA THR A 20 22.96 7.90 19.75
C THR A 20 23.15 7.28 21.13
N ASP A 21 24.37 7.29 21.66
CA ASP A 21 24.69 6.65 22.94
C ASP A 21 23.95 7.33 24.11
N ILE A 22 23.76 8.65 24.03
CA ILE A 22 23.08 9.44 25.06
C ILE A 22 21.57 9.13 25.06
N VAL A 23 20.96 9.01 23.87
CA VAL A 23 19.55 8.60 23.75
C VAL A 23 19.38 7.18 24.28
N LEU A 24 20.25 6.23 23.91
CA LEU A 24 20.17 4.87 24.43
C LEU A 24 20.32 4.82 25.96
N GLU A 25 21.26 5.58 26.55
CA GLU A 25 21.40 5.68 28.01
C GLU A 25 20.13 6.25 28.65
N ALA A 26 19.59 7.35 28.13
CA ALA A 26 18.42 8.03 28.70
C ALA A 26 17.15 7.16 28.74
N PHE A 27 17.04 6.19 27.83
CA PHE A 27 15.90 5.27 27.73
C PHE A 27 16.22 3.85 28.24
N SER A 28 17.43 3.60 28.75
CA SER A 28 17.85 2.28 29.27
C SER A 28 17.17 1.90 30.59
N GLU A 29 16.41 2.81 31.19
CA GLU A 29 15.55 2.56 32.35
C GLU A 29 14.11 3.00 32.03
N SER A 30 13.14 2.51 32.81
CA SER A 30 11.74 2.90 32.65
C SER A 30 11.54 4.37 32.99
N LEU A 31 10.97 5.12 32.04
CA LEU A 31 10.65 6.53 32.23
C LEU A 31 9.50 6.69 33.24
N SER A 32 9.66 7.67 34.14
CA SER A 32 8.61 7.97 35.12
C SER A 32 7.41 8.68 34.46
N PRO A 33 6.19 8.56 35.01
CA PRO A 33 5.02 9.29 34.51
C PRO A 33 5.23 10.81 34.39
N ALA A 34 6.01 11.41 35.30
CA ALA A 34 6.32 12.83 35.26
C ALA A 34 7.11 13.25 34.01
N ILE A 35 7.92 12.34 33.43
CA ILE A 35 8.65 12.61 32.19
C ILE A 35 7.67 12.71 31.01
N TYR A 36 6.71 11.77 30.92
CA TYR A 36 5.68 11.79 29.88
C TYR A 36 4.77 13.04 29.95
N GLU A 37 4.55 13.59 31.14
CA GLU A 37 3.78 14.83 31.32
C GLU A 37 4.55 16.10 30.93
N GLN A 38 5.88 16.07 31.05
CA GLN A 38 6.72 17.25 30.89
C GLN A 38 7.38 17.35 29.50
N TYR A 39 7.63 16.21 28.86
CA TYR A 39 8.40 16.14 27.62
C TYR A 39 7.63 15.39 26.54
N ASP A 40 7.80 15.82 25.30
CA ASP A 40 7.29 15.09 24.13
C ASP A 40 8.23 13.93 23.78
N VAL A 41 8.11 12.84 24.53
CA VAL A 41 8.97 11.67 24.41
C VAL A 41 8.77 10.94 23.07
N VAL A 42 7.56 11.02 22.51
CA VAL A 42 7.24 10.41 21.21
C VAL A 42 8.02 11.11 20.10
N SER A 43 8.03 12.45 20.09
CA SER A 43 8.80 13.21 19.09
C SER A 43 10.30 12.91 19.13
N ILE A 44 10.88 12.70 20.32
CA ILE A 44 12.29 12.28 20.45
C ILE A 44 12.52 10.94 19.77
N VAL A 45 11.62 9.98 20.00
CA VAL A 45 11.72 8.63 19.42
C VAL A 45 11.61 8.67 17.89
N LEU A 46 10.65 9.42 17.36
CA LEU A 46 10.44 9.54 15.91
C LEU A 46 11.59 10.30 15.24
N ASN A 47 12.14 11.34 15.87
CA ASN A 47 13.31 12.05 15.35
C ASN A 47 14.56 11.16 15.36
N PHE A 48 14.76 10.36 16.42
CA PHE A 48 15.83 9.36 16.44
C PHE A 48 15.69 8.40 15.26
N LEU A 49 14.50 7.84 15.04
CA LEU A 49 14.26 6.93 13.92
C LEU A 49 14.57 7.60 12.57
N SER A 50 13.98 8.76 12.32
CA SER A 50 14.13 9.51 11.05
C SER A 50 15.59 9.84 10.74
N ASP A 51 16.33 10.41 11.70
CA ASP A 51 17.71 10.83 11.48
C ASP A 51 18.66 9.64 11.25
N HIS A 52 18.40 8.51 11.91
CA HIS A 52 19.18 7.29 11.71
C HIS A 52 18.80 6.58 10.41
N GLU A 53 17.54 6.61 9.98
CA GLU A 53 17.11 6.09 8.67
C GLU A 53 17.76 6.88 7.53
N ASP A 54 17.74 8.21 7.63
CA ASP A 54 18.41 9.12 6.71
C ASP A 54 19.92 8.85 6.62
N SER A 55 20.54 8.55 7.76
CA SER A 55 21.97 8.23 7.87
C SER A 55 22.29 6.74 7.63
N LYS A 56 21.30 5.91 7.24
CA LYS A 56 21.43 4.47 7.01
C LYS A 56 21.98 3.67 8.22
N LYS A 57 21.78 4.18 9.44
CA LYS A 57 22.23 3.63 10.73
C LYS A 57 21.20 2.64 11.33
N TYR A 58 20.83 1.61 10.59
CA TYR A 58 19.76 0.68 10.99
C TYR A 58 20.09 -0.18 12.22
N GLN A 59 21.36 -0.41 12.51
CA GLN A 59 21.77 -1.12 13.74
C GLN A 59 21.41 -0.32 14.99
N GLN A 60 21.52 1.00 14.93
CA GLN A 60 21.16 1.91 16.02
C GLN A 60 19.63 1.99 16.17
N ILE A 61 18.89 1.97 15.06
CA ILE A 61 17.42 1.87 15.07
C ILE A 61 16.98 0.57 15.76
N GLU A 62 17.57 -0.57 15.39
CA GLU A 62 17.30 -1.86 16.02
C GLU A 62 17.67 -1.85 17.51
N ALA A 63 18.82 -1.30 17.90
CA ALA A 63 19.22 -1.21 19.29
C ALA A 63 18.20 -0.39 20.12
N PHE A 64 17.75 0.74 19.59
CA PHE A 64 16.78 1.57 20.30
C PHE A 64 15.39 0.93 20.38
N TYR A 65 14.97 0.23 19.32
CA TYR A 65 13.75 -0.58 19.34
C TYR A 65 13.76 -1.60 20.49
N GLN A 66 14.87 -2.31 20.70
CA GLN A 66 15.01 -3.26 21.82
C GLN A 66 14.97 -2.55 23.18
N VAL A 67 15.66 -1.42 23.34
CA VAL A 67 15.63 -0.63 24.59
C VAL A 67 14.20 -0.20 24.93
N LEU A 68 13.44 0.30 23.94
CA LEU A 68 12.04 0.68 24.15
C LEU A 68 11.18 -0.52 24.55
N MET A 69 11.35 -1.66 23.87
CA MET A 69 10.61 -2.89 24.16
C MET A 69 10.87 -3.41 25.58
N GLU A 70 12.13 -3.38 26.03
CA GLU A 70 12.55 -3.92 27.33
C GLU A 70 12.20 -3.00 28.50
N HIS A 71 12.36 -1.68 28.33
CA HIS A 71 12.31 -0.74 29.45
C HIS A 71 11.12 0.23 29.40
N ASN A 72 10.55 0.50 28.23
CA ASN A 72 9.58 1.57 27.99
C ASN A 72 8.36 1.10 27.19
N GLN A 73 7.71 0.03 27.66
CA GLN A 73 6.68 -0.70 26.91
C GLN A 73 5.51 0.16 26.38
N THR A 74 5.04 1.15 27.12
CA THR A 74 3.96 2.04 26.65
C THR A 74 4.39 2.82 25.41
N LEU A 75 5.57 3.42 25.47
CA LEU A 75 6.14 4.20 24.37
C LEU A 75 6.51 3.30 23.17
N PHE A 76 7.04 2.11 23.46
CA PHE A 76 7.23 1.07 22.45
C PHE A 76 5.94 0.77 21.71
N LEU A 77 4.84 0.47 22.41
CA LEU A 77 3.57 0.13 21.76
C LEU A 77 3.04 1.27 20.89
N GLU A 78 3.24 2.52 21.31
CA GLU A 78 2.82 3.72 20.57
C GLU A 78 3.65 3.99 19.31
N THR A 79 4.92 3.61 19.29
CA THR A 79 5.87 3.97 18.22
C THR A 79 6.36 2.80 17.37
N LYS A 80 6.14 1.56 17.79
CA LYS A 80 6.72 0.36 17.16
C LYS A 80 6.43 0.22 15.68
N ASP A 81 5.27 0.66 15.20
CA ASP A 81 4.87 0.45 13.80
C ASP A 81 5.83 1.16 12.84
N TYR A 82 6.34 2.34 13.24
CA TYR A 82 7.34 3.09 12.48
C TYR A 82 8.68 2.37 12.42
N PHE A 83 9.13 1.79 13.54
CA PHE A 83 10.36 0.99 13.57
C PHE A 83 10.22 -0.29 12.74
N VAL A 84 9.09 -0.99 12.87
CA VAL A 84 8.81 -2.21 12.12
C VAL A 84 8.82 -1.92 10.62
N GLU A 85 8.20 -0.84 10.17
CA GLU A 85 8.21 -0.43 8.76
C GLU A 85 9.64 -0.22 8.23
N ALA A 86 10.43 0.59 8.93
CA ALA A 86 11.81 0.90 8.52
C ALA A 86 12.72 -0.35 8.54
N LEU A 87 12.61 -1.18 9.58
CA LEU A 87 13.43 -2.38 9.75
C LEU A 87 13.02 -3.49 8.78
N VAL A 88 11.73 -3.70 8.52
CA VAL A 88 11.27 -4.65 7.50
C VAL A 88 11.81 -4.25 6.13
N LYS A 89 11.70 -2.98 5.75
CA LYS A 89 12.23 -2.46 4.48
C LYS A 89 13.73 -2.70 4.34
N TYR A 90 14.51 -2.37 5.38
CA TYR A 90 15.95 -2.59 5.41
C TYR A 90 16.33 -4.07 5.31
N TYR A 91 15.73 -4.93 6.14
CA TYR A 91 16.09 -6.35 6.16
C TYR A 91 15.56 -7.12 4.93
N CYS A 92 14.49 -6.65 4.29
CA CYS A 92 14.09 -7.10 2.96
C CYS A 92 15.20 -6.82 1.93
N PHE A 93 15.72 -5.59 1.87
CA PHE A 93 16.84 -5.24 0.99
C PHE A 93 18.11 -6.05 1.28
N GLN A 94 18.44 -6.28 2.56
CA GLN A 94 19.59 -7.10 2.96
C GLN A 94 19.38 -8.61 2.70
N GLY A 95 18.18 -9.05 2.30
CA GLY A 95 17.85 -10.46 2.15
C GLY A 95 17.85 -11.25 3.47
N ASN A 96 17.73 -10.58 4.62
CA ASN A 96 17.74 -11.22 5.93
C ASN A 96 16.34 -11.68 6.34
N ARG A 97 15.97 -12.87 5.88
CA ARG A 97 14.65 -13.47 6.11
C ARG A 97 14.27 -13.55 7.58
N ASP A 98 15.18 -14.00 8.44
CA ASP A 98 14.88 -14.22 9.87
C ASP A 98 14.52 -12.91 10.57
N LYS A 99 15.23 -11.82 10.24
CA LYS A 99 14.92 -10.49 10.78
C LYS A 99 13.58 -9.97 10.28
N VAL A 100 13.29 -10.06 8.98
CA VAL A 100 11.97 -9.66 8.46
C VAL A 100 10.85 -10.41 9.16
N LEU A 101 10.96 -11.74 9.27
CA LEU A 101 9.96 -12.55 9.96
C LEU A 101 9.82 -12.16 11.44
N SER A 102 10.91 -11.84 12.13
CA SER A 102 10.85 -11.39 13.53
C SER A 102 10.06 -10.09 13.70
N TYR A 103 10.25 -9.10 12.82
CA TYR A 103 9.51 -7.84 12.90
C TYR A 103 8.05 -7.97 12.46
N LEU A 104 7.75 -8.82 11.49
CA LEU A 104 6.35 -9.16 11.16
C LEU A 104 5.67 -9.92 12.30
N GLN A 105 6.40 -10.76 13.04
CA GLN A 105 5.89 -11.44 14.23
C GLN A 105 5.54 -10.47 15.37
N ASP A 106 6.20 -9.32 15.45
CA ASP A 106 5.84 -8.29 16.43
C ASP A 106 4.45 -7.68 16.14
N LEU A 107 4.06 -7.56 14.87
CA LEU A 107 2.70 -7.16 14.50
C LEU A 107 1.66 -8.21 14.88
N LEU A 108 1.98 -9.50 14.81
CA LEU A 108 1.12 -10.57 15.33
C LEU A 108 1.02 -10.54 16.86
N SER A 109 2.14 -10.29 17.53
CA SER A 109 2.23 -10.40 19.00
C SER A 109 1.63 -9.20 19.71
N PHE A 110 1.78 -8.00 19.14
CA PHE A 110 1.37 -6.73 19.76
C PHE A 110 0.24 -6.01 19.01
N GLY A 111 -0.19 -6.52 17.85
CA GLY A 111 -1.17 -5.87 16.98
C GLY A 111 -0.59 -4.65 16.25
N TYR A 112 -1.44 -3.78 15.70
CA TYR A 112 -1.06 -2.45 15.18
C TYR A 112 -1.63 -1.31 16.05
N GLN A 113 -1.01 -0.13 15.96
CA GLN A 113 -1.55 1.16 16.41
C GLN A 113 -1.85 2.10 15.24
N ASN A 114 -0.99 2.12 14.23
CA ASN A 114 -1.16 2.93 13.03
C ASN A 114 -1.44 2.02 11.83
N TYR A 115 -2.71 2.01 11.40
CA TYR A 115 -3.16 1.15 10.30
C TYR A 115 -2.44 1.45 8.99
N ASP A 116 -2.21 2.73 8.67
CA ASP A 116 -1.57 3.12 7.40
C ASP A 116 -0.11 2.65 7.36
N ILE A 117 0.64 2.79 8.46
CA ILE A 117 2.04 2.33 8.56
C ILE A 117 2.11 0.80 8.51
N MET A 118 1.19 0.11 9.18
CA MET A 118 1.06 -1.34 9.05
C MET A 118 0.82 -1.73 7.60
N LEU A 119 -0.09 -1.05 6.90
CA LEU A 119 -0.40 -1.35 5.50
C LEU A 119 0.82 -1.15 4.57
N LEU A 120 1.61 -0.09 4.76
CA LEU A 120 2.89 0.13 4.07
C LEU A 120 3.88 -1.03 4.29
N THR A 121 3.93 -1.55 5.52
CA THR A 121 4.75 -2.70 5.88
C THR A 121 4.28 -3.97 5.16
N LEU A 122 2.96 -4.20 5.09
CA LEU A 122 2.38 -5.34 4.39
C LEU A 122 2.66 -5.28 2.88
N TYR A 123 2.54 -4.11 2.25
CA TYR A 123 2.90 -3.94 0.83
C TYR A 123 4.36 -4.34 0.57
N HIS A 124 5.31 -3.83 1.36
CA HIS A 124 6.71 -4.22 1.24
C HIS A 124 6.91 -5.72 1.45
N ALA A 125 6.33 -6.30 2.50
CA ALA A 125 6.42 -7.73 2.77
C ALA A 125 5.89 -8.57 1.58
N LEU A 126 4.76 -8.18 0.98
CA LEU A 126 4.21 -8.85 -0.20
C LEU A 126 5.14 -8.74 -1.41
N PHE A 127 5.69 -7.56 -1.68
CA PHE A 127 6.62 -7.33 -2.78
C PHE A 127 7.93 -8.14 -2.67
N TYR A 128 8.40 -8.35 -1.44
CA TYR A 128 9.56 -9.21 -1.18
C TYR A 128 9.21 -10.70 -0.99
N GLY A 129 7.96 -11.11 -1.27
CA GLY A 129 7.56 -12.52 -1.30
C GLY A 129 7.25 -13.14 0.06
N TYR A 130 7.02 -12.34 1.10
CA TYR A 130 6.58 -12.80 2.43
C TYR A 130 5.06 -13.06 2.47
N THR A 131 4.50 -13.59 1.38
CA THR A 131 3.05 -13.74 1.19
C THR A 131 2.39 -14.60 2.25
N GLU A 132 3.02 -15.69 2.69
CA GLU A 132 2.47 -16.56 3.73
C GLU A 132 2.34 -15.87 5.09
N THR A 133 3.35 -15.07 5.47
CA THR A 133 3.34 -14.33 6.74
C THR A 133 2.33 -13.19 6.71
N VAL A 134 2.20 -12.49 5.57
CA VAL A 134 1.16 -11.47 5.39
C VAL A 134 -0.22 -12.11 5.42
N ASP A 135 -0.39 -13.31 4.85
CA ASP A 135 -1.63 -14.05 4.92
C ASP A 135 -2.04 -14.30 6.37
N GLU A 136 -1.13 -14.83 7.19
CA GLU A 136 -1.34 -15.05 8.63
C GLU A 136 -1.70 -13.76 9.38
N LEU A 137 -1.00 -12.66 9.10
CA LEU A 137 -1.30 -11.34 9.67
C LEU A 137 -2.72 -10.89 9.35
N ILE A 138 -3.18 -11.05 8.10
CA ILE A 138 -4.55 -10.73 7.71
C ILE A 138 -5.53 -11.61 8.50
N GLU A 139 -5.28 -12.92 8.61
CA GLU A 139 -6.16 -13.82 9.38
C GLU A 139 -6.27 -13.40 10.85
N HIS A 140 -5.17 -12.93 11.43
CA HIS A 140 -5.11 -12.49 12.82
C HIS A 140 -5.78 -11.13 13.05
N LEU A 141 -5.59 -10.17 12.13
CA LEU A 141 -5.94 -8.77 12.34
C LEU A 141 -7.27 -8.36 11.71
N PHE A 142 -7.84 -9.14 10.78
CA PHE A 142 -9.04 -8.72 10.03
C PHE A 142 -10.20 -8.27 10.92
N VAL A 143 -10.57 -9.07 11.93
CA VAL A 143 -11.68 -8.73 12.83
C VAL A 143 -11.38 -7.49 13.66
N LYS A 144 -10.11 -7.25 14.03
CA LYS A 144 -9.71 -6.04 14.73
C LYS A 144 -9.91 -4.82 13.83
N VAL A 145 -9.39 -4.87 12.60
CA VAL A 145 -9.53 -3.78 11.60
C VAL A 145 -10.99 -3.51 11.29
N GLN A 146 -11.80 -4.56 11.08
CA GLN A 146 -13.23 -4.44 10.78
C GLN A 146 -14.03 -3.71 11.87
N ASN A 147 -13.64 -3.88 13.12
CA ASN A 147 -14.36 -3.33 14.28
C ASN A 147 -13.67 -2.10 14.90
N ASP A 148 -12.62 -1.57 14.26
CA ASP A 148 -11.89 -0.40 14.76
C ASP A 148 -12.67 0.88 14.43
N GLU A 149 -13.27 1.49 15.45
CA GLU A 149 -14.09 2.72 15.30
C GLU A 149 -13.27 3.95 14.85
N ASN A 150 -11.94 3.88 14.91
CA ASN A 150 -11.06 4.97 14.46
C ASN A 150 -10.74 4.91 12.97
N LEU A 151 -11.01 3.77 12.33
CA LEU A 151 -10.75 3.59 10.90
C LEU A 151 -11.95 4.01 10.06
N MET A 152 -11.68 4.48 8.85
CA MET A 152 -12.72 4.79 7.88
C MET A 152 -13.44 3.51 7.44
N GLU A 153 -14.71 3.66 7.07
CA GLU A 153 -15.45 2.57 6.43
C GLU A 153 -14.70 2.08 5.19
N GLY A 154 -14.57 0.76 5.05
CA GLY A 154 -13.82 0.13 3.97
C GLY A 154 -12.33 -0.09 4.25
N ALA A 155 -11.82 0.18 5.46
CA ALA A 155 -10.43 -0.12 5.81
C ALA A 155 -10.05 -1.60 5.57
N THR A 156 -11.01 -2.53 5.66
CA THR A 156 -10.76 -3.96 5.37
C THR A 156 -10.55 -4.29 3.90
N VAL A 157 -10.80 -3.36 2.96
CA VAL A 157 -10.74 -3.63 1.52
C VAL A 157 -9.36 -4.13 1.08
N ASP A 158 -8.27 -3.51 1.55
CA ASP A 158 -6.91 -3.97 1.22
C ASP A 158 -6.69 -5.42 1.68
N PHE A 159 -7.10 -5.75 2.91
CA PHE A 159 -6.99 -7.11 3.44
C PHE A 159 -7.81 -8.10 2.60
N THR A 160 -9.03 -7.74 2.23
CA THR A 160 -9.89 -8.57 1.38
C THR A 160 -9.27 -8.80 0.00
N LEU A 161 -8.67 -7.77 -0.62
CA LEU A 161 -8.03 -7.87 -1.93
C LEU A 161 -6.74 -8.71 -1.89
N PHE A 162 -5.91 -8.55 -0.85
CA PHE A 162 -4.73 -9.37 -0.65
C PHE A 162 -5.13 -10.82 -0.45
N LYS A 163 -6.07 -11.07 0.48
CA LYS A 163 -6.57 -12.41 0.79
C LYS A 163 -7.18 -13.09 -0.42
N PHE A 164 -8.00 -12.37 -1.19
CA PHE A 164 -8.57 -12.87 -2.44
C PHE A 164 -7.48 -13.36 -3.40
N SER A 165 -6.45 -12.54 -3.62
CA SER A 165 -5.36 -12.87 -4.56
C SER A 165 -4.51 -14.04 -4.08
N ILE A 166 -4.25 -14.14 -2.77
CA ILE A 166 -3.50 -15.23 -2.14
C ILE A 166 -4.27 -16.54 -2.24
N GLU A 167 -5.55 -16.57 -1.86
CA GLU A 167 -6.39 -17.77 -1.95
C GLU A 167 -6.61 -18.19 -3.41
N LEU A 168 -6.65 -17.24 -4.34
CA LEU A 168 -6.74 -17.55 -5.77
C LEU A 168 -5.47 -18.21 -6.30
N GLU A 169 -4.30 -17.80 -5.82
CA GLU A 169 -3.03 -18.45 -6.14
C GLU A 169 -2.98 -19.89 -5.62
N LYS A 170 -3.45 -20.12 -4.38
CA LYS A 170 -3.56 -21.46 -3.80
C LYS A 170 -4.48 -22.35 -4.65
N LEU A 171 -5.66 -21.84 -5.00
CA LEU A 171 -6.61 -22.54 -5.88
C LEU A 171 -5.99 -22.89 -7.24
N TYR A 172 -5.24 -21.96 -7.84
CA TYR A 172 -4.53 -22.19 -9.10
C TYR A 172 -3.48 -23.29 -8.99
N LYS A 173 -2.65 -23.26 -7.94
CA LYS A 173 -1.61 -24.26 -7.69
C LYS A 173 -2.18 -25.64 -7.43
N GLU A 174 -3.29 -25.72 -6.69
CA GLU A 174 -3.94 -26.99 -6.34
C GLU A 174 -4.72 -27.61 -7.50
N GLN A 175 -5.44 -26.80 -8.28
CA GLN A 175 -6.43 -27.29 -9.24
C GLN A 175 -6.24 -26.72 -10.65
N GLY A 176 -5.94 -25.43 -10.76
CA GLY A 176 -5.98 -24.68 -12.03
C GLY A 176 -5.04 -25.17 -13.13
N GLN A 177 -3.96 -25.88 -12.78
CA GLN A 177 -3.02 -26.43 -13.77
C GLN A 177 -3.54 -27.67 -14.51
N SER A 178 -4.42 -28.45 -13.88
CA SER A 178 -4.84 -29.76 -14.40
C SER A 178 -6.34 -29.90 -14.62
N ALA A 179 -7.15 -29.15 -13.87
CA ALA A 179 -8.60 -29.24 -13.94
C ALA A 179 -9.17 -28.50 -15.15
N ASP A 180 -10.31 -28.98 -15.65
CA ASP A 180 -11.17 -28.26 -16.61
C ASP A 180 -12.30 -27.51 -15.89
N LYS A 181 -12.49 -27.78 -14.60
CA LYS A 181 -13.46 -27.12 -13.73
C LYS A 181 -12.90 -27.05 -12.31
N LEU A 182 -12.99 -25.86 -11.71
CA LEU A 182 -12.51 -25.62 -10.35
C LEU A 182 -13.60 -25.93 -9.32
N ASP A 183 -13.19 -26.53 -8.20
CA ASP A 183 -14.00 -26.59 -6.99
C ASP A 183 -13.86 -25.27 -6.21
N TRP A 184 -14.89 -24.44 -6.33
CA TRP A 184 -14.96 -23.12 -5.71
C TRP A 184 -15.46 -23.15 -4.26
N GLN A 185 -15.94 -24.29 -3.75
CA GLN A 185 -16.56 -24.34 -2.43
C GLN A 185 -15.57 -23.95 -1.31
N PRO A 186 -14.35 -24.52 -1.23
CA PRO A 186 -13.39 -24.13 -0.20
C PRO A 186 -13.01 -22.65 -0.27
N PHE A 187 -12.83 -22.13 -1.49
CA PHE A 187 -12.54 -20.73 -1.74
C PHE A 187 -13.66 -19.81 -1.23
N ARG A 188 -14.92 -20.11 -1.58
CA ARG A 188 -16.10 -19.34 -1.14
C ARG A 188 -16.23 -19.35 0.38
N GLU A 189 -16.09 -20.51 1.02
CA GLU A 189 -16.17 -20.64 2.47
C GLU A 189 -15.06 -19.87 3.20
N LYS A 190 -13.86 -19.82 2.62
CA LYS A 190 -12.75 -19.03 3.16
C LYS A 190 -13.01 -17.53 3.01
N MET A 191 -13.35 -17.08 1.80
CA MET A 191 -13.49 -15.66 1.47
C MET A 191 -14.71 -14.98 2.13
N ALA A 192 -15.76 -15.75 2.45
CA ALA A 192 -16.91 -15.23 3.20
C ALA A 192 -16.54 -14.67 4.59
N LYS A 193 -15.39 -15.06 5.16
CA LYS A 193 -14.88 -14.52 6.43
C LYS A 193 -14.24 -13.14 6.29
N TYR A 194 -13.99 -12.69 5.06
CA TYR A 194 -13.30 -11.45 4.73
C TYR A 194 -14.22 -10.49 3.95
N ASP A 195 -15.52 -10.52 4.29
CA ASP A 195 -16.58 -9.72 3.68
C ASP A 195 -16.64 -9.78 2.14
N PHE A 196 -16.20 -10.89 1.56
CA PHE A 196 -16.20 -11.10 0.12
C PHE A 196 -17.24 -12.14 -0.29
N ASP A 197 -18.23 -11.70 -1.07
CA ASP A 197 -19.18 -12.59 -1.73
C ASP A 197 -18.81 -12.79 -3.21
N LEU A 198 -18.55 -14.05 -3.57
CA LEU A 198 -18.22 -14.43 -4.93
C LEU A 198 -19.50 -14.55 -5.77
N VAL A 199 -19.92 -13.43 -6.35
CA VAL A 199 -21.05 -13.40 -7.29
C VAL A 199 -20.77 -14.23 -8.54
N GLU A 200 -21.82 -14.79 -9.14
CA GLU A 200 -21.71 -15.80 -10.20
C GLU A 200 -21.09 -15.24 -11.49
N GLU A 201 -21.43 -14.00 -11.85
CA GLU A 201 -20.88 -13.32 -13.03
C GLU A 201 -19.36 -13.13 -12.89
N PHE A 202 -18.91 -12.70 -11.71
CA PHE A 202 -17.48 -12.54 -11.43
C PHE A 202 -16.78 -13.90 -11.39
N ARG A 203 -17.40 -14.93 -10.78
CA ARG A 203 -16.86 -16.29 -10.80
C ARG A 203 -16.61 -16.79 -12.21
N GLN A 204 -17.55 -16.59 -13.14
CA GLN A 204 -17.39 -17.05 -14.52
C GLN A 204 -16.20 -16.40 -15.22
N VAL A 205 -15.95 -15.12 -14.94
CA VAL A 205 -14.77 -14.40 -15.43
C VAL A 205 -13.48 -14.99 -14.87
N VAL A 206 -13.42 -15.21 -13.55
CA VAL A 206 -12.23 -15.78 -12.91
C VAL A 206 -11.99 -17.22 -13.37
N ASP A 207 -13.03 -18.05 -13.43
CA ASP A 207 -12.98 -19.45 -13.89
C ASP A 207 -12.41 -19.51 -15.31
N ARG A 208 -12.98 -18.71 -16.24
CA ARG A 208 -12.48 -18.62 -17.62
C ARG A 208 -11.01 -18.26 -17.67
N GLY A 209 -10.57 -17.28 -16.88
CA GLY A 209 -9.19 -16.83 -16.88
C GLY A 209 -8.23 -17.85 -16.28
N LEU A 210 -8.59 -18.46 -15.14
CA LEU A 210 -7.74 -19.37 -14.39
C LEU A 210 -7.52 -20.69 -15.13
N VAL A 211 -8.58 -21.27 -15.72
CA VAL A 211 -8.51 -22.54 -16.46
C VAL A 211 -8.13 -22.38 -17.94
N TYR A 212 -7.95 -21.14 -18.42
CA TYR A 212 -7.54 -20.90 -19.79
C TYR A 212 -6.20 -21.56 -20.12
N LYS A 213 -6.20 -22.43 -21.15
CA LYS A 213 -5.06 -23.21 -21.65
C LYS A 213 -4.76 -22.93 -23.14
N GLY A 214 -5.42 -21.96 -23.76
CA GLY A 214 -5.28 -21.68 -25.19
C GLY A 214 -3.98 -20.95 -25.52
N ASP A 215 -3.37 -21.26 -26.65
CA ASP A 215 -2.12 -20.61 -27.08
C ASP A 215 -2.38 -19.25 -27.77
N ASN A 216 -3.61 -19.00 -28.26
CA ASN A 216 -3.96 -17.82 -29.06
C ASN A 216 -4.87 -16.83 -28.32
N VAL A 217 -4.36 -16.25 -27.23
CA VAL A 217 -5.12 -15.31 -26.36
C VAL A 217 -5.79 -14.17 -27.15
N ARG A 218 -5.13 -13.60 -28.16
CA ARG A 218 -5.71 -12.52 -28.99
C ARG A 218 -6.95 -12.98 -29.74
N GLU A 219 -6.96 -14.19 -30.30
CA GLU A 219 -8.11 -14.71 -31.04
C GLU A 219 -9.24 -15.18 -30.11
N ASP A 220 -8.87 -15.77 -28.97
CA ASP A 220 -9.83 -16.38 -28.03
C ASP A 220 -10.53 -15.35 -27.13
N LEU A 221 -9.82 -14.29 -26.74
CA LEU A 221 -10.30 -13.29 -25.78
C LEU A 221 -10.45 -11.88 -26.36
N LEU A 222 -9.61 -11.50 -27.33
CA LEU A 222 -9.48 -10.11 -27.81
C LEU A 222 -9.87 -9.92 -29.29
N ASN A 223 -10.62 -10.86 -29.86
CA ASN A 223 -11.05 -10.81 -31.26
C ASN A 223 -12.01 -9.65 -31.61
N THR A 224 -12.64 -9.06 -30.59
CA THR A 224 -13.56 -7.93 -30.72
C THR A 224 -13.21 -6.86 -29.69
N PHE A 225 -13.53 -5.59 -29.99
CA PHE A 225 -13.32 -4.46 -29.08
C PHE A 225 -14.67 -3.89 -28.64
N PRO A 226 -15.35 -4.53 -27.66
CA PRO A 226 -16.68 -4.11 -27.25
C PRO A 226 -16.66 -2.82 -26.42
N GLU A 227 -17.82 -2.17 -26.27
CA GLU A 227 -17.98 -1.03 -25.36
C GLU A 227 -17.73 -1.46 -23.91
N ASN A 228 -18.46 -2.48 -23.43
CA ASN A 228 -18.22 -3.10 -22.13
C ASN A 228 -17.10 -4.15 -22.23
N LYS A 229 -15.95 -3.85 -21.63
CA LYS A 229 -14.73 -4.67 -21.67
C LYS A 229 -14.44 -5.40 -20.36
N GLN A 230 -15.22 -5.16 -19.31
CA GLN A 230 -14.87 -5.54 -17.93
C GLN A 230 -14.61 -7.04 -17.78
N ALA A 231 -15.49 -7.89 -18.31
CA ALA A 231 -15.33 -9.35 -18.25
C ALA A 231 -14.10 -9.86 -19.03
N ILE A 232 -13.79 -9.24 -20.18
CA ILE A 232 -12.62 -9.57 -20.99
C ILE A 232 -11.34 -9.19 -20.26
N LEU A 233 -11.30 -7.97 -19.71
CA LEU A 233 -10.14 -7.45 -18.96
C LEU A 233 -9.91 -8.22 -17.67
N GLY A 234 -10.98 -8.60 -16.97
CA GLY A 234 -10.89 -9.50 -15.82
C GLY A 234 -10.33 -10.87 -16.21
N THR A 235 -10.82 -11.48 -17.31
CA THR A 235 -10.26 -12.76 -17.78
C THR A 235 -8.78 -12.62 -18.14
N LEU A 236 -8.42 -11.54 -18.85
CA LEU A 236 -7.06 -11.26 -19.30
C LEU A 236 -6.10 -11.02 -18.12
N GLN A 237 -6.57 -10.36 -17.05
CA GLN A 237 -5.81 -10.19 -15.81
C GLN A 237 -5.34 -11.54 -15.26
N LEU A 238 -6.21 -12.54 -15.17
CA LEU A 238 -5.84 -13.86 -14.67
C LEU A 238 -4.87 -14.58 -15.61
N VAL A 239 -4.99 -14.38 -16.92
CA VAL A 239 -4.01 -14.91 -17.89
C VAL A 239 -2.64 -14.25 -17.68
N PHE A 240 -2.59 -12.94 -17.50
CA PHE A 240 -1.36 -12.21 -17.17
C PHE A 240 -0.75 -12.67 -15.84
N MET A 241 -1.56 -12.80 -14.79
CA MET A 241 -1.09 -13.28 -13.48
C MET A 241 -0.47 -14.67 -13.57
N LYS A 242 -1.05 -15.59 -14.35
CA LYS A 242 -0.43 -16.91 -14.60
C LYS A 242 0.87 -16.81 -15.38
N TYR A 243 0.91 -15.97 -16.42
CA TYR A 243 2.11 -15.74 -17.24
C TYR A 243 3.28 -15.26 -16.38
N ILE A 244 3.05 -14.29 -15.50
CA ILE A 244 4.07 -13.74 -14.61
C ILE A 244 4.34 -14.64 -13.40
N HIS A 245 3.38 -15.45 -12.97
CA HIS A 245 3.63 -16.45 -11.92
C HIS A 245 4.65 -17.51 -12.32
N GLN A 246 4.73 -17.85 -13.62
CA GLN A 246 5.81 -18.70 -14.14
C GLN A 246 7.21 -18.07 -13.97
N GLN A 247 7.25 -16.75 -13.77
CA GLN A 247 8.45 -15.98 -13.49
C GLN A 247 8.70 -15.74 -12.00
N GLY A 248 7.96 -16.44 -11.12
CA GLY A 248 8.15 -16.38 -9.69
C GLY A 248 7.47 -15.21 -8.97
N CYS A 249 6.73 -14.33 -9.65
CA CYS A 249 5.91 -13.34 -8.93
C CYS A 249 4.64 -13.99 -8.37
N SER A 250 4.18 -13.49 -7.22
CA SER A 250 2.89 -13.89 -6.65
C SER A 250 1.73 -13.26 -7.42
N PHE A 251 0.55 -13.86 -7.27
CA PHE A 251 -0.69 -13.35 -7.85
C PHE A 251 -1.05 -11.99 -7.27
N VAL A 252 -0.85 -11.77 -5.98
CA VAL A 252 -1.18 -10.51 -5.30
C VAL A 252 -0.41 -9.32 -5.88
N VAL A 253 0.91 -9.47 -6.10
CA VAL A 253 1.73 -8.41 -6.71
C VAL A 253 1.33 -8.18 -8.17
N SER A 254 1.13 -9.25 -8.92
CA SER A 254 0.69 -9.17 -10.32
C SER A 254 -0.69 -8.51 -10.46
N ALA A 255 -1.61 -8.77 -9.53
CA ALA A 255 -2.93 -8.17 -9.49
C ALA A 255 -2.86 -6.68 -9.17
N MET A 256 -2.03 -6.25 -8.21
CA MET A 256 -1.81 -4.84 -7.89
C MET A 256 -1.30 -4.06 -9.12
N THR A 257 -0.32 -4.63 -9.83
CA THR A 257 0.22 -4.04 -11.07
C THR A 257 -0.87 -3.92 -12.13
N TRP A 258 -1.60 -5.02 -12.41
CA TRP A 258 -2.64 -5.01 -13.43
C TRP A 258 -3.78 -4.05 -13.10
N ASN A 259 -4.29 -4.06 -11.87
CA ASN A 259 -5.38 -3.18 -11.45
C ASN A 259 -5.00 -1.71 -11.59
N SER A 260 -3.79 -1.35 -11.18
CA SER A 260 -3.28 0.01 -11.34
C SER A 260 -3.19 0.41 -12.82
N LEU A 261 -2.65 -0.47 -13.67
CA LEU A 261 -2.55 -0.18 -15.11
C LEU A 261 -3.92 -0.15 -15.80
N LEU A 262 -4.88 -0.95 -15.32
CA LEU A 262 -6.25 -0.91 -15.79
C LEU A 262 -6.88 0.46 -15.53
N GLU A 263 -6.68 1.04 -14.34
CA GLU A 263 -7.11 2.41 -14.03
C GLU A 263 -6.50 3.44 -14.99
N TYR A 264 -5.24 3.26 -15.40
CA TYR A 264 -4.60 4.12 -16.40
C TYR A 264 -5.21 3.97 -17.81
N TRP A 265 -5.48 2.74 -18.24
CA TRP A 265 -5.95 2.46 -19.61
C TRP A 265 -7.44 2.73 -19.82
N VAL A 266 -8.28 2.68 -18.78
CA VAL A 266 -9.72 2.99 -18.94
C VAL A 266 -9.95 4.43 -19.43
N ASP A 267 -9.00 5.32 -19.17
CA ASP A 267 -9.02 6.71 -19.66
C ASP A 267 -8.51 6.86 -21.11
N ASN A 268 -7.98 5.80 -21.72
CA ASN A 268 -7.54 5.83 -23.10
C ASN A 268 -8.75 5.99 -24.03
N LYS A 269 -8.69 7.00 -24.91
CA LYS A 269 -9.65 7.17 -26.01
C LYS A 269 -9.38 6.17 -27.14
N ALA A 270 -9.54 4.89 -26.83
CA ALA A 270 -9.16 3.77 -27.68
C ALA A 270 -10.29 3.29 -28.58
N LYS A 271 -9.92 2.77 -29.75
CA LYS A 271 -10.84 2.15 -30.73
C LYS A 271 -10.55 0.68 -31.00
N ASN A 272 -9.46 0.17 -30.45
CA ASN A 272 -9.00 -1.21 -30.56
C ASN A 272 -8.09 -1.53 -29.36
N TRP A 273 -7.73 -2.80 -29.19
CA TRP A 273 -6.90 -3.24 -28.07
C TRP A 273 -5.49 -2.65 -28.08
N GLU A 274 -4.90 -2.45 -29.26
CA GLU A 274 -3.57 -1.82 -29.40
C GLU A 274 -3.55 -0.41 -28.79
N THR A 275 -4.50 0.45 -29.18
CA THR A 275 -4.63 1.81 -28.61
C THR A 275 -5.13 1.84 -27.17
N PHE A 276 -5.82 0.78 -26.73
CA PHE A 276 -6.27 0.66 -25.33
C PHE A 276 -5.10 0.43 -24.38
N PHE A 277 -4.17 -0.46 -24.72
CA PHE A 277 -3.05 -0.80 -23.84
C PHE A 277 -1.82 0.11 -24.01
N GLN A 278 -1.90 1.13 -24.86
CA GLN A 278 -0.79 2.06 -25.08
C GLN A 278 -0.54 2.96 -23.88
N PHE A 279 0.74 3.10 -23.57
CA PHE A 279 1.31 4.13 -22.73
C PHE A 279 1.58 5.39 -23.57
N GLU A 280 1.53 6.51 -22.86
CA GLU A 280 1.96 7.82 -23.33
C GLU A 280 2.80 8.42 -22.20
N GLN A 281 4.04 8.78 -22.52
CA GLN A 281 5.09 9.00 -21.53
C GLN A 281 4.73 10.06 -20.47
N GLU A 282 4.21 11.22 -20.88
CA GLU A 282 3.87 12.31 -19.96
C GLU A 282 2.69 11.92 -19.08
N ARG A 283 1.58 11.47 -19.69
CA ARG A 283 0.41 11.01 -18.93
C ARG A 283 0.71 9.84 -18.00
N PHE A 284 1.58 8.91 -18.40
CA PHE A 284 1.97 7.79 -17.55
C PHE A 284 2.84 8.27 -16.37
N THR A 285 3.72 9.24 -16.60
CA THR A 285 4.50 9.88 -15.53
C THR A 285 3.58 10.57 -14.52
N ASP A 286 2.58 11.33 -15.00
CA ASP A 286 1.58 11.98 -14.14
C ASP A 286 0.75 10.95 -13.35
N PHE A 287 0.31 9.87 -14.01
CA PHE A 287 -0.40 8.79 -13.35
C PHE A 287 0.41 8.14 -12.22
N LEU A 288 1.70 7.84 -12.48
CA LEU A 288 2.58 7.28 -11.45
C LEU A 288 2.76 8.27 -10.30
N ARG A 289 2.91 9.56 -10.59
CA ARG A 289 3.03 10.60 -9.57
C ARG A 289 1.80 10.63 -8.64
N ASP A 290 0.60 10.51 -9.20
CA ASP A 290 -0.64 10.45 -8.41
C ASP A 290 -0.71 9.19 -7.53
N LYS A 291 -0.11 8.07 -7.99
CA LYS A 291 0.02 6.83 -7.21
C LYS A 291 1.08 6.89 -6.11
N GLY A 292 2.01 7.86 -6.16
CA GLY A 292 3.03 8.07 -5.14
C GLY A 292 2.50 8.57 -3.80
N GLY A 293 1.26 9.07 -3.77
CA GLY A 293 0.66 9.65 -2.58
C GLY A 293 1.24 11.03 -2.24
N VAL A 294 0.40 11.86 -1.63
CA VAL A 294 0.78 13.23 -1.21
C VAL A 294 1.05 13.30 0.30
N VAL A 295 0.24 12.58 1.08
CA VAL A 295 0.31 12.57 2.56
C VAL A 295 1.14 11.40 3.06
N MET A 296 0.97 10.23 2.45
CA MET A 296 1.72 9.01 2.75
C MET A 296 2.60 8.65 1.57
N ASP A 297 3.77 8.08 1.87
CA ASP A 297 4.76 7.71 0.88
C ASP A 297 4.44 6.35 0.23
N TYR A 298 3.78 6.40 -0.92
CA TYR A 298 3.48 5.24 -1.76
C TYR A 298 4.44 5.10 -2.95
N ARG A 299 5.68 5.63 -2.87
CA ARG A 299 6.67 5.49 -3.95
C ARG A 299 7.01 4.03 -4.31
N HIS A 300 6.86 3.10 -3.36
CA HIS A 300 6.94 1.66 -3.64
C HIS A 300 5.86 1.20 -4.63
N MET A 301 4.64 1.75 -4.58
CA MET A 301 3.60 1.45 -5.58
C MET A 301 3.99 1.97 -6.95
N MET A 302 4.58 3.17 -7.04
CA MET A 302 5.10 3.72 -8.30
C MET A 302 6.13 2.77 -8.92
N ALA A 303 7.09 2.31 -8.13
CA ALA A 303 8.10 1.36 -8.58
C ALA A 303 7.48 0.03 -9.03
N ASN A 304 6.53 -0.52 -8.27
CA ASN A 304 5.83 -1.74 -8.66
C ASN A 304 5.10 -1.59 -10.00
N ILE A 305 4.38 -0.49 -10.22
CA ILE A 305 3.64 -0.23 -11.46
C ILE A 305 4.61 -0.01 -12.63
N LEU A 306 5.67 0.78 -12.43
CA LEU A 306 6.61 1.16 -13.48
C LEU A 306 7.48 -0.01 -13.95
N TRP A 307 7.97 -0.87 -13.05
CA TRP A 307 8.67 -2.08 -13.46
C TRP A 307 7.70 -3.17 -13.92
N GLY A 308 6.53 -3.27 -13.28
CA GLY A 308 5.45 -4.15 -13.69
C GLY A 308 4.93 -3.88 -15.11
N SER A 309 4.94 -2.63 -15.57
CA SER A 309 4.52 -2.27 -16.93
C SER A 309 5.43 -2.89 -18.01
N ALA A 310 6.72 -3.08 -17.74
CA ALA A 310 7.63 -3.76 -18.66
C ALA A 310 7.19 -5.22 -18.89
N TYR A 311 6.82 -5.92 -17.80
CA TYR A 311 6.28 -7.29 -17.88
C TYR A 311 4.96 -7.35 -18.63
N VAL A 312 4.10 -6.34 -18.46
CA VAL A 312 2.85 -6.21 -19.20
C VAL A 312 3.10 -5.98 -20.69
N VAL A 313 4.05 -5.12 -21.06
CA VAL A 313 4.40 -4.87 -22.47
C VAL A 313 4.91 -6.15 -23.14
N GLU A 314 5.75 -6.92 -22.44
CA GLU A 314 6.16 -8.26 -22.92
C GLU A 314 4.97 -9.21 -23.07
N PHE A 315 4.08 -9.24 -22.08
CA PHE A 315 2.90 -10.09 -22.14
C PHE A 315 2.03 -9.74 -23.36
N LEU A 316 1.77 -8.44 -23.59
CA LEU A 316 0.98 -7.94 -24.73
C LEU A 316 1.63 -8.27 -26.07
N ARG A 317 2.97 -8.26 -26.17
CA ARG A 317 3.71 -8.77 -27.33
C ARG A 317 3.53 -10.28 -27.49
N ALA A 318 3.69 -11.04 -26.41
CA ALA A 318 3.61 -12.50 -26.40
C ALA A 318 2.23 -13.01 -26.83
N ILE A 319 1.16 -12.30 -26.45
CA ILE A 319 -0.21 -12.60 -26.89
C ILE A 319 -0.57 -11.95 -28.23
N HIS A 320 0.41 -11.41 -28.94
CA HIS A 320 0.25 -10.76 -30.24
C HIS A 320 -0.67 -9.53 -30.24
N VAL A 321 -0.93 -8.85 -29.13
CA VAL A 321 -1.64 -7.56 -29.14
C VAL A 321 -0.75 -6.47 -29.72
N PHE A 322 0.52 -6.43 -29.35
CA PHE A 322 1.50 -5.53 -29.97
C PHE A 322 2.26 -6.26 -31.07
N ASP A 323 2.39 -5.59 -32.23
CA ASP A 323 3.40 -5.95 -33.21
C ASP A 323 4.80 -5.49 -32.74
N GLU A 324 5.84 -5.87 -33.47
CA GLU A 324 7.21 -5.56 -33.09
C GLU A 324 7.47 -4.04 -33.05
N ALA A 325 6.90 -3.27 -33.98
CA ALA A 325 7.13 -1.84 -34.03
C ALA A 325 6.50 -1.12 -32.83
N LEU A 326 5.26 -1.49 -32.49
CA LEU A 326 4.56 -0.94 -31.34
C LEU A 326 5.22 -1.39 -30.04
N TYR A 327 5.60 -2.67 -29.92
CA TYR A 327 6.32 -3.18 -28.76
C TYR A 327 7.60 -2.37 -28.49
N GLN A 328 8.46 -2.18 -29.49
CA GLN A 328 9.70 -1.41 -29.34
C GLN A 328 9.43 0.04 -28.92
N ALA A 329 8.40 0.68 -29.48
CA ALA A 329 8.02 2.04 -29.11
C ALA A 329 7.55 2.12 -27.64
N GLN A 330 6.75 1.15 -27.18
CA GLN A 330 6.25 1.09 -25.81
C GLN A 330 7.37 0.80 -24.81
N THR A 331 8.28 -0.13 -25.12
CA THR A 331 9.46 -0.42 -24.31
C THR A 331 10.34 0.83 -24.14
N GLN A 332 10.56 1.61 -25.20
CA GLN A 332 11.33 2.86 -25.12
C GLN A 332 10.67 3.91 -24.22
N GLN A 333 9.34 4.04 -24.28
CA GLN A 333 8.61 4.97 -23.41
C GLN A 333 8.72 4.56 -21.94
N ILE A 334 8.53 3.28 -21.62
CA ILE A 334 8.67 2.78 -20.26
C ILE A 334 10.10 2.99 -19.74
N GLU A 335 11.12 2.73 -20.57
CA GLU A 335 12.52 2.92 -20.17
C GLU A 335 12.86 4.40 -19.92
N ALA A 336 12.29 5.32 -20.71
CA ALA A 336 12.45 6.75 -20.46
C ALA A 336 11.86 7.17 -19.10
N VAL A 337 10.69 6.64 -18.73
CA VAL A 337 10.08 6.91 -17.42
C VAL A 337 10.90 6.28 -16.29
N LYS A 338 11.40 5.04 -16.47
CA LYS A 338 12.33 4.40 -15.52
C LYS A 338 13.59 5.22 -15.31
N GLN A 339 14.20 5.75 -16.37
CA GLN A 339 15.37 6.60 -16.25
C GLN A 339 15.08 7.84 -15.40
N ASN A 340 13.97 8.54 -15.67
CA ASN A 340 13.60 9.72 -14.90
C ASN A 340 13.33 9.37 -13.42
N PHE A 341 12.69 8.22 -13.14
CA PHE A 341 12.46 7.74 -11.77
C PHE A 341 13.78 7.47 -11.05
N ARG A 342 14.72 6.79 -11.72
CA ARG A 342 16.05 6.46 -11.16
C ARG A 342 16.86 7.70 -10.84
N GLU A 343 16.81 8.72 -11.69
CA GLU A 343 17.53 9.97 -11.45
C GLU A 343 16.97 10.75 -10.25
N ALA A 344 15.65 10.78 -10.08
CA ALA A 344 15.02 11.55 -9.01
C ALA A 344 15.06 10.88 -7.64
N TYR A 345 15.00 9.55 -7.61
CA TYR A 345 14.99 8.77 -6.38
C TYR A 345 16.29 7.98 -6.17
N ASN A 346 17.40 8.43 -6.76
CA ASN A 346 18.68 7.71 -6.80
C ASN A 346 19.15 7.22 -5.41
N VAL A 347 18.99 8.02 -4.36
CA VAL A 347 19.36 7.68 -2.96
C VAL A 347 18.40 6.69 -2.27
N ASP A 348 17.20 6.56 -2.80
CA ASP A 348 16.13 5.71 -2.25
C ASP A 348 15.91 4.43 -3.06
N LEU A 349 16.57 4.27 -4.21
CA LEU A 349 16.37 3.12 -5.11
C LEU A 349 16.51 1.77 -4.42
N TRP A 350 17.43 1.66 -3.46
CA TRP A 350 17.66 0.44 -2.68
C TRP A 350 16.37 -0.09 -2.01
N GLN A 351 15.46 0.81 -1.62
CA GLN A 351 14.17 0.45 -0.98
C GLN A 351 13.27 -0.35 -1.92
N TYR A 352 13.39 -0.09 -3.22
CA TYR A 352 12.53 -0.64 -4.27
C TYR A 352 13.12 -1.86 -4.98
N SER A 353 14.19 -2.47 -4.44
CA SER A 353 14.88 -3.60 -5.10
C SER A 353 13.99 -4.82 -5.32
N PHE A 354 12.82 -4.89 -4.65
CA PHE A 354 11.81 -5.91 -4.90
C PHE A 354 11.34 -6.01 -6.36
N VAL A 355 11.41 -4.92 -7.14
CA VAL A 355 11.03 -4.93 -8.56
C VAL A 355 11.91 -5.88 -9.39
N LEU A 356 13.03 -6.32 -8.80
CA LEU A 356 14.02 -7.22 -9.38
C LEU A 356 13.88 -8.68 -8.89
N ASN A 357 12.89 -8.99 -8.04
CA ASN A 357 12.73 -10.33 -7.44
C ASN A 357 12.18 -11.37 -8.41
N CYS A 358 11.36 -10.95 -9.38
CA CYS A 358 10.83 -11.85 -10.38
C CYS A 358 11.86 -12.11 -11.49
N THR A 359 11.87 -13.33 -12.03
CA THR A 359 12.66 -13.60 -13.23
C THR A 359 12.03 -12.89 -14.43
N THR A 360 12.81 -12.70 -15.50
CA THR A 360 12.31 -12.02 -16.68
C THR A 360 11.97 -13.02 -17.79
N PRO A 361 10.89 -12.79 -18.56
CA PRO A 361 10.49 -13.69 -19.63
C PRO A 361 11.44 -13.66 -20.83
N THR A 362 12.24 -12.60 -20.98
CA THR A 362 13.18 -12.42 -22.09
C THR A 362 14.61 -12.22 -21.60
N SER A 363 15.58 -12.57 -22.44
CA SER A 363 17.01 -12.34 -22.16
C SER A 363 17.38 -10.86 -22.14
N GLU A 364 16.66 -10.03 -22.89
CA GLU A 364 16.88 -8.58 -22.95
C GLU A 364 16.52 -7.92 -21.62
N LEU A 365 15.34 -8.24 -21.07
CA LEU A 365 14.97 -7.81 -19.73
C LEU A 365 15.90 -8.38 -18.66
N ALA A 366 16.37 -9.63 -18.80
CA ALA A 366 17.30 -10.23 -17.85
C ALA A 366 18.61 -9.43 -17.76
N ALA A 367 19.14 -9.02 -18.91
CA ALA A 367 20.36 -8.23 -18.98
C ALA A 367 20.19 -6.83 -18.37
N ALA A 368 19.04 -6.18 -18.62
CA ALA A 368 18.72 -4.89 -18.00
C ALA A 368 18.57 -5.02 -16.48
N GLN A 369 17.84 -6.05 -16.02
CA GLN A 369 17.62 -6.31 -14.60
C GLN A 369 18.92 -6.52 -13.83
N GLU A 370 19.91 -7.22 -14.41
CA GLU A 370 21.20 -7.42 -13.76
C GLU A 370 22.00 -6.12 -13.58
N GLN A 371 21.90 -5.19 -14.54
CA GLN A 371 22.48 -3.85 -14.40
C GLN A 371 21.74 -3.05 -13.31
N GLU A 372 20.41 -3.15 -13.27
CA GLU A 372 19.60 -2.48 -12.24
C GLU A 372 19.88 -3.01 -10.83
N LYS A 373 20.19 -4.31 -10.65
CA LYS A 373 20.57 -4.85 -9.32
C LYS A 373 21.78 -4.14 -8.74
N VAL A 374 22.81 -3.90 -9.55
CA VAL A 374 24.00 -3.17 -9.11
C VAL A 374 23.64 -1.75 -8.73
N LEU A 375 22.89 -1.05 -9.58
CA LEU A 375 22.47 0.32 -9.33
C LEU A 375 21.66 0.46 -8.03
N PHE A 376 20.71 -0.44 -7.79
CA PHE A 376 19.85 -0.42 -6.61
C PHE A 376 20.64 -0.76 -5.34
N ALA A 377 21.65 -1.63 -5.43
CA ALA A 377 22.55 -1.91 -4.32
C ALA A 377 23.45 -0.70 -3.99
N ASP A 378 24.03 -0.08 -5.01
CA ASP A 378 24.92 1.08 -4.88
C ASP A 378 24.18 2.31 -4.31
N ALA A 379 22.89 2.44 -4.60
CA ALA A 379 22.04 3.50 -4.04
C ALA A 379 22.03 3.55 -2.50
N PHE A 380 22.28 2.43 -1.81
CA PHE A 380 22.36 2.41 -0.35
C PHE A 380 23.59 3.16 0.19
N GLN A 381 24.65 3.31 -0.62
CA GLN A 381 25.86 4.02 -0.26
C GLN A 381 25.79 5.52 -0.53
N LEU A 382 24.76 5.98 -1.24
CA LEU A 382 24.59 7.39 -1.59
C LEU A 382 23.99 8.17 -0.43
N THR A 383 24.45 9.41 -0.29
CA THR A 383 23.95 10.40 0.67
C THR A 383 23.00 11.38 -0.01
N LYS A 384 22.16 12.09 0.77
CA LYS A 384 21.24 13.11 0.24
C LYS A 384 21.97 14.24 -0.51
N GLU A 385 23.23 14.50 -0.19
CA GLU A 385 24.08 15.48 -0.89
C GLU A 385 24.42 15.03 -2.32
N GLU A 386 24.32 13.74 -2.61
CA GLU A 386 24.56 13.11 -3.92
C GLU A 386 23.26 12.91 -4.73
N GLN A 387 22.12 13.37 -4.21
CA GLN A 387 20.85 13.35 -4.94
C GLN A 387 20.88 14.41 -6.05
N GLY A 388 20.63 14.00 -7.30
CA GLY A 388 20.57 14.92 -8.43
C GLY A 388 19.37 15.88 -8.34
N ASP A 389 19.48 17.04 -9.00
CA ASP A 389 18.39 18.03 -9.12
C ASP A 389 17.24 17.57 -10.06
N VAL A 390 17.16 16.27 -10.40
CA VAL A 390 16.14 15.75 -11.30
C VAL A 390 14.83 15.58 -10.54
N LEU A 391 13.83 16.33 -10.98
CA LEU A 391 12.52 16.38 -10.36
C LEU A 391 11.58 15.39 -11.04
N PHE A 392 11.58 14.13 -10.62
CA PHE A 392 10.48 13.22 -10.94
C PHE A 392 9.33 13.54 -9.98
N GLY A 393 8.37 14.35 -10.46
CA GLY A 393 7.21 14.74 -9.66
C GLY A 393 7.60 15.39 -8.33
N ASN A 394 8.23 16.57 -8.37
CA ASN A 394 8.59 17.29 -7.14
C ASN A 394 7.33 17.54 -6.29
N ILE A 395 7.42 17.35 -4.98
CA ILE A 395 6.38 17.80 -4.03
C ILE A 395 6.04 19.29 -4.23
N LYS A 396 7.02 20.11 -4.64
CA LYS A 396 6.79 21.52 -5.00
C LYS A 396 5.85 21.71 -6.21
N ASP A 397 5.79 20.75 -7.13
CA ASP A 397 4.92 20.79 -8.31
C ASP A 397 3.46 20.48 -7.94
N PHE A 398 3.22 19.93 -6.75
CA PHE A 398 1.90 19.83 -6.14
C PHE A 398 1.46 21.11 -5.41
N GLY A 399 2.28 22.18 -5.44
CA GLY A 399 2.04 23.39 -4.66
C GLY A 399 2.17 23.18 -3.15
N LEU A 400 2.76 22.08 -2.73
CA LEU A 400 2.99 21.74 -1.33
C LEU A 400 4.48 21.95 -1.04
N ASN A 401 4.80 22.67 0.03
CA ASN A 401 6.18 22.80 0.48
C ASN A 401 6.74 21.42 0.83
N LYS A 402 8.07 21.25 0.72
CA LYS A 402 8.79 20.05 1.20
C LYS A 402 8.19 19.63 2.57
N PRO A 403 8.09 18.33 2.88
CA PRO A 403 7.91 17.88 4.26
C PRO A 403 9.23 18.10 5.01
N THR A 404 9.69 19.35 5.08
CA THR A 404 10.59 19.79 6.13
C THR A 404 9.72 19.84 7.38
N ASN A 405 9.98 18.91 8.30
CA ASN A 405 9.56 18.98 9.68
C ASN A 405 8.04 18.94 9.91
N LEU A 406 7.38 17.85 9.48
CA LEU A 406 6.00 17.56 9.91
C LEU A 406 5.85 17.40 11.44
N PHE A 407 6.97 17.27 12.17
CA PHE A 407 7.02 17.16 13.63
C PHE A 407 7.95 18.17 14.33
N ALA A 408 8.53 19.14 13.60
CA ALA A 408 9.47 20.10 14.19
C ALA A 408 9.29 21.51 13.62
N ASP A 409 8.08 22.07 13.76
CA ASP A 409 7.91 23.47 14.14
C ASP A 409 6.42 23.73 14.42
N SER A 410 6.06 23.71 15.70
CA SER A 410 4.79 24.24 16.19
C SER A 410 4.76 25.75 15.96
N GLY A 411 4.30 26.19 14.78
CA GLY A 411 4.31 27.60 14.38
C GLY A 411 3.24 28.01 13.37
N PHE A 412 2.19 27.21 13.14
CA PHE A 412 1.01 27.66 12.42
C PHE A 412 0.12 28.49 13.35
N ASP A 413 0.29 29.81 13.33
CA ASP A 413 -0.77 30.74 13.72
C ASP A 413 -1.89 30.63 12.67
N LEU A 414 -2.79 29.66 12.87
CA LEU A 414 -4.03 29.60 12.12
C LEU A 414 -4.73 30.95 12.31
N PRO A 415 -5.14 31.67 11.23
CA PRO A 415 -6.02 32.82 11.40
C PRO A 415 -7.21 32.34 12.23
N PRO A 416 -7.70 33.12 13.22
CA PRO A 416 -8.73 32.65 14.13
C PRO A 416 -9.87 32.11 13.28
N LEU A 417 -10.01 30.78 13.29
CA LEU A 417 -11.10 30.10 12.65
C LEU A 417 -12.32 30.69 13.33
N LYS A 418 -13.05 31.55 12.62
CA LYS A 418 -14.44 31.82 12.99
C LYS A 418 -15.03 30.43 13.14
N PRO A 419 -15.53 30.05 14.33
CA PRO A 419 -16.07 28.72 14.49
C PRO A 419 -17.15 28.54 13.42
N SER A 420 -16.86 27.74 12.39
CA SER A 420 -17.92 27.09 11.66
C SER A 420 -18.55 26.21 12.72
N LYS A 421 -19.73 26.62 13.17
CA LYS A 421 -20.48 25.86 14.17
C LYS A 421 -20.51 24.42 13.67
N PRO A 422 -20.28 23.43 14.55
CA PRO A 422 -20.58 22.05 14.18
C PRO A 422 -22.00 22.06 13.64
N THR A 423 -22.24 21.39 12.52
CA THR A 423 -23.59 21.12 12.06
C THR A 423 -24.23 20.29 13.17
N ARG A 424 -24.86 21.00 14.10
CA ARG A 424 -25.54 20.46 15.27
C ARG A 424 -26.50 19.43 14.69
N ARG A 425 -26.51 18.22 15.26
CA ARG A 425 -27.65 17.31 15.13
C ARG A 425 -28.91 18.16 15.25
N THR A 426 -29.68 18.25 14.18
CA THR A 426 -30.89 19.06 14.11
C THR A 426 -32.01 18.45 14.96
N HIS A 427 -31.78 17.24 15.49
CA HIS A 427 -32.65 16.55 16.42
C HIS A 427 -31.91 16.10 17.69
N SER A 428 -32.64 16.03 18.81
CA SER A 428 -32.13 15.56 20.10
C SER A 428 -32.25 14.05 20.32
N TYR A 429 -32.81 13.31 19.36
CA TYR A 429 -33.09 11.88 19.52
C TYR A 429 -31.82 11.02 19.54
N LYS A 430 -31.75 10.09 20.48
CA LYS A 430 -30.66 9.09 20.55
C LYS A 430 -30.93 7.94 19.59
N ARG A 431 -29.87 7.31 19.06
CA ARG A 431 -29.93 6.22 18.05
C ARG A 431 -30.94 5.10 18.37
N ASN A 432 -31.11 4.74 19.64
CA ASN A 432 -32.03 3.67 20.08
C ASN A 432 -33.31 4.17 20.77
N GLU A 433 -33.56 5.47 20.77
CA GLU A 433 -34.78 6.07 21.31
C GLU A 433 -35.99 5.66 20.46
N ARG A 434 -37.11 5.34 21.12
CA ARG A 434 -38.33 4.94 20.43
C ARG A 434 -39.21 6.15 20.18
N VAL A 435 -39.60 6.32 18.93
CA VAL A 435 -40.25 7.52 18.41
C VAL A 435 -41.49 7.15 17.60
N THR A 436 -42.39 8.12 17.43
CA THR A 436 -43.53 8.02 16.53
C THR A 436 -43.30 8.97 15.36
N VAL A 437 -43.40 8.46 14.14
CA VAL A 437 -43.19 9.23 12.90
C VAL A 437 -44.41 9.14 11.98
N ARG A 438 -44.68 10.23 11.27
CA ARG A 438 -45.65 10.31 10.18
C ARG A 438 -44.93 10.57 8.87
N TYR A 439 -45.19 9.73 7.88
CA TYR A 439 -44.64 9.88 6.53
C TYR A 439 -45.53 10.79 5.68
N ASN A 440 -44.95 11.32 4.61
CA ASN A 440 -45.62 12.23 3.67
C ASN A 440 -46.89 11.62 3.02
N ASP A 441 -46.99 10.29 2.97
CA ASP A 441 -48.15 9.54 2.47
C ASP A 441 -49.30 9.40 3.49
N GLY A 442 -49.12 9.92 4.72
CA GLY A 442 -50.08 9.84 5.82
C GLY A 442 -49.91 8.62 6.73
N THR A 443 -48.96 7.72 6.43
CA THR A 443 -48.68 6.55 7.26
C THR A 443 -48.07 6.96 8.60
N VAL A 444 -48.61 6.47 9.71
CA VAL A 444 -48.06 6.69 11.07
C VAL A 444 -47.44 5.40 11.58
N LYS A 445 -46.16 5.44 11.94
CA LYS A 445 -45.44 4.35 12.61
C LYS A 445 -45.14 4.74 14.04
N GLU A 446 -45.75 4.04 14.99
CA GLU A 446 -45.52 4.25 16.42
C GLU A 446 -44.40 3.34 16.95
N ASN A 447 -43.66 3.85 17.94
CA ASN A 447 -42.73 3.06 18.75
C ASN A 447 -41.56 2.41 17.97
N VAL A 448 -41.09 3.08 16.90
CA VAL A 448 -39.94 2.64 16.09
C VAL A 448 -38.64 3.21 16.63
N LYS A 449 -37.52 2.49 16.50
CA LYS A 449 -36.21 3.02 16.93
C LYS A 449 -35.78 4.12 15.97
N PHE A 450 -35.26 5.24 16.47
CA PHE A 450 -34.85 6.35 15.59
C PHE A 450 -33.86 5.91 14.50
N LYS A 451 -32.91 5.02 14.79
CA LYS A 451 -31.96 4.49 13.79
C LYS A 451 -32.60 3.81 12.58
N THR A 452 -33.84 3.32 12.68
CA THR A 452 -34.51 2.65 11.56
C THR A 452 -35.23 3.62 10.62
N ILE A 453 -35.34 4.89 11.02
CA ILE A 453 -36.00 5.96 10.26
C ILE A 453 -35.12 7.20 10.12
N GLN A 454 -33.84 7.12 10.51
CA GLN A 454 -32.95 8.27 10.57
C GLN A 454 -32.71 8.86 9.18
N ASP A 455 -32.45 8.02 8.19
CA ASP A 455 -32.22 8.48 6.82
C ASP A 455 -33.51 9.11 6.25
N ASP A 456 -34.67 8.48 6.48
CA ASP A 456 -35.98 9.03 6.08
C ASP A 456 -36.26 10.39 6.74
N PHE A 457 -35.85 10.58 8.00
CA PHE A 457 -36.05 11.82 8.75
C PHE A 457 -35.09 12.92 8.29
N GLU A 458 -33.82 12.59 8.01
CA GLU A 458 -32.81 13.54 7.52
C GLU A 458 -33.07 13.98 6.08
N LEU A 459 -33.68 13.11 5.26
CA LEU A 459 -34.13 13.42 3.89
C LEU A 459 -35.47 14.15 3.84
N GLY A 460 -36.17 14.30 4.98
CA GLY A 460 -37.48 14.98 5.06
C GLY A 460 -38.67 14.16 4.55
N GLU A 461 -38.52 12.84 4.46
CA GLU A 461 -39.55 11.89 4.02
C GLU A 461 -40.55 11.54 5.13
N CYS A 462 -40.16 11.78 6.39
CA CYS A 462 -41.05 11.66 7.55
C CYS A 462 -40.80 12.74 8.60
N GLU A 463 -41.85 13.05 9.37
CA GLU A 463 -41.82 13.98 10.50
C GLU A 463 -42.14 13.26 11.82
N MET A 464 -41.62 13.80 12.92
CA MET A 464 -41.91 13.29 14.27
C MET A 464 -43.26 13.82 14.77
N VAL A 465 -44.08 12.94 15.36
CA VAL A 465 -45.43 13.28 15.88
C VAL A 465 -45.44 13.41 17.40
#